data_AF-A0A1B9AQF5-F1
#
_entry.id   AF-A0A1B9AQF5-F1
#
_cell.length_a   1.000
_cell.length_b   1.000
_cell.length_c   1.000
_cell.angle_alpha   90.00
_cell.angle_beta   90.00
_cell.angle_gamma   90.00
#
_symmetry.space_group_name_H-M   'P 1'
#
loop_
_entity.id
_entity.type
_entity.pdbx_description
1 polymer ?
#
loop_
_entity_poly.entity_id
_entity_poly.type
_entity_poly.pdbx_seq_one_letter_code
_entity_poly.pdbx_strand_id
1 'polypeptide(L)'
;MAKEDKATETRRYTLEQFYGSESIAGNFISYDGKKILFSGDKTGIYNAYSVSTEDGTRTQLSHSEEDAVLVASFFPEDDRFLFLSDKGGNEILHIYVQNKNGGTVDLTPGEQERAQFYHWSKDGESFFYGSNKRNPAFMDVYEMDSATFESTCIFTNDEGYEFGSVSPDKRYISLGKITNTNDANVYIYDREKENFIHVTPHDGDVQNSPRSFSANSESLYYVTDENDEFLYLKKYHIESGVAEEVVKERWDITFARISEQGTYLTYGVNQDASTVVKVLNVNSGQYLELPELEGGQIINLKFSADEKLISFLYNSPTSPTNLYTYTLETGAMKKLTETLNPEISQADLAGAKVIRYPSFDGLEIPSIYYKPNVKAGEKAPALVYVHGGPGGQSTTDYNPLFQYLANHGYAVLAVNNRGSSGYGKTFFSAADLKHGEIDLEDCIQAKTFLQEQEEIDGEKIGIIGGSYGGFMVLAALAFRPDEFKVGVDIFGVSNWERTLKSIPAWWESFRDALYKKMGDPYTQTDYIRSISPLFHADKINKPLIVLQGANDPRVLQVESDEIVQALQKNNVPVEYIVFPDEGHGFMKKENRIKGYGAVLEFLNTYLK
;
A
#
# COMPACT_ATOMS: atom_id res chain seq x y z
N MET A 1 -11.20 -47.51 -14.20
CA MET A 1 -9.93 -47.43 -13.47
C MET A 1 -9.69 -45.96 -13.19
N ALA A 2 -10.05 -45.53 -11.97
CA ALA A 2 -9.75 -44.18 -11.50
C ALA A 2 -8.23 -44.08 -11.35
N LYS A 3 -7.62 -43.04 -11.93
CA LYS A 3 -6.25 -42.66 -11.56
C LYS A 3 -6.34 -42.17 -10.11
N GLU A 4 -5.80 -42.94 -9.19
CA GLU A 4 -5.35 -42.41 -7.91
C GLU A 4 -4.32 -41.33 -8.23
N ASP A 5 -4.72 -40.07 -8.07
CA ASP A 5 -3.76 -38.97 -7.96
C ASP A 5 -2.96 -39.23 -6.69
N LYS A 6 -1.78 -39.86 -6.85
CA LYS A 6 -0.75 -39.84 -5.83
C LYS A 6 -0.47 -38.38 -5.54
N ALA A 7 -0.93 -37.89 -4.39
CA ALA A 7 -0.53 -36.59 -3.87
C ALA A 7 1.00 -36.57 -3.79
N THR A 8 1.64 -35.97 -4.79
CA THR A 8 3.06 -35.64 -4.72
C THR A 8 3.22 -34.68 -3.57
N GLU A 9 4.04 -35.08 -2.58
CA GLU A 9 4.39 -34.26 -1.44
C GLU A 9 4.93 -32.92 -1.95
N THR A 10 4.19 -31.84 -1.68
CA THR A 10 4.54 -30.50 -2.15
C THR A 10 5.90 -30.11 -1.59
N ARG A 11 6.79 -29.57 -2.45
CA ARG A 11 8.17 -29.29 -2.05
C ARG A 11 8.21 -28.17 -1.01
N ARG A 12 9.08 -28.33 0.00
CA ARG A 12 9.43 -27.26 0.94
C ARG A 12 10.55 -26.41 0.35
N TYR A 13 10.37 -25.10 0.34
CA TYR A 13 11.32 -24.12 -0.19
C TYR A 13 11.92 -23.29 0.93
N THR A 14 13.18 -22.86 0.81
CA THR A 14 13.79 -21.99 1.82
C THR A 14 13.30 -20.56 1.69
N LEU A 15 13.56 -19.74 2.72
CA LEU A 15 13.19 -18.34 2.71
C LEU A 15 13.97 -17.56 1.63
N GLU A 16 15.23 -17.91 1.41
CA GLU A 16 16.08 -17.37 0.34
C GLU A 16 15.49 -17.67 -1.03
N GLN A 17 14.82 -18.82 -1.21
CA GLN A 17 14.15 -19.12 -2.47
C GLN A 17 12.93 -18.21 -2.68
N PHE A 18 12.10 -18.01 -1.66
CA PHE A 18 10.95 -17.10 -1.74
C PHE A 18 11.37 -15.66 -2.00
N TYR A 19 12.31 -15.14 -1.21
CA TYR A 19 12.84 -13.78 -1.39
C TYR A 19 13.82 -13.67 -2.56
N GLY A 20 14.25 -14.79 -3.14
CA GLY A 20 14.93 -14.84 -4.45
C GLY A 20 14.00 -14.49 -5.61
N SER A 21 12.68 -14.55 -5.42
CA SER A 21 11.72 -13.96 -6.36
C SER A 21 11.88 -12.43 -6.37
N GLU A 22 11.71 -11.84 -7.54
CA GLU A 22 11.86 -10.41 -7.73
C GLU A 22 10.55 -9.67 -7.42
N SER A 23 10.63 -8.61 -6.62
CA SER A 23 9.57 -7.63 -6.48
C SER A 23 9.85 -6.50 -7.44
N ILE A 24 8.86 -6.12 -8.25
CA ILE A 24 8.94 -4.97 -9.17
C ILE A 24 7.87 -3.94 -8.86
N ALA A 25 8.20 -2.67 -9.09
CA ALA A 25 7.30 -1.53 -8.93
C ALA A 25 7.51 -0.50 -10.05
N GLY A 26 6.42 0.13 -10.51
CA GLY A 26 6.45 1.06 -11.63
C GLY A 26 6.48 0.37 -13.00
N ASN A 27 6.02 1.11 -14.02
CA ASN A 27 5.91 0.64 -15.40
C ASN A 27 5.84 1.83 -16.37
N PHE A 28 6.81 2.73 -16.28
CA PHE A 28 6.80 4.00 -17.01
C PHE A 28 7.29 3.81 -18.45
N ILE A 29 6.46 4.16 -19.42
CA ILE A 29 6.76 3.98 -20.85
C ILE A 29 7.67 5.12 -21.32
N SER A 30 8.70 4.83 -22.11
CA SER A 30 9.55 5.85 -22.73
C SER A 30 8.78 6.69 -23.76
N TYR A 31 9.29 7.88 -24.05
CA TYR A 31 8.73 8.82 -25.03
C TYR A 31 8.45 8.21 -26.41
N ASP A 32 9.25 7.23 -26.84
CA ASP A 32 9.11 6.52 -28.10
C ASP A 32 8.36 5.17 -28.00
N GLY A 33 7.90 4.79 -26.81
CA GLY A 33 7.20 3.53 -26.55
C GLY A 33 8.07 2.27 -26.59
N LYS A 34 9.39 2.41 -26.73
CA LYS A 34 10.30 1.27 -26.94
C LYS A 34 10.84 0.67 -25.65
N LYS A 35 10.73 1.37 -24.52
CA LYS A 35 11.23 0.91 -23.22
C LYS A 35 10.18 1.12 -22.13
N ILE A 36 10.22 0.24 -21.13
CA ILE A 36 9.53 0.42 -19.86
C ILE A 36 10.56 0.55 -18.74
N LEU A 37 10.47 1.61 -17.95
CA LEU A 37 11.25 1.84 -16.73
C LEU A 37 10.48 1.31 -15.51
N PHE A 38 11.17 0.56 -14.68
CA PHE A 38 10.64 0.01 -13.43
C PHE A 38 11.75 -0.12 -12.39
N SER A 39 11.35 -0.22 -11.13
CA SER A 39 12.24 -0.58 -10.02
C SER A 39 12.13 -2.08 -9.76
N GLY A 40 13.24 -2.77 -9.56
CA GLY A 40 13.27 -4.18 -9.22
C GLY A 40 14.25 -4.47 -8.09
N ASP A 41 13.93 -5.39 -7.19
CA ASP A 41 14.79 -5.73 -6.05
C ASP A 41 15.70 -6.94 -6.29
N LYS A 42 15.96 -7.27 -7.56
CA LYS A 42 16.73 -8.47 -7.97
C LYS A 42 18.12 -8.54 -7.34
N THR A 43 18.76 -7.40 -7.09
CA THR A 43 20.09 -7.31 -6.47
C THR A 43 20.07 -7.29 -4.94
N GLY A 44 18.90 -7.47 -4.30
CA GLY A 44 18.75 -7.42 -2.84
C GLY A 44 18.00 -6.18 -2.33
N ILE A 45 18.01 -5.10 -3.12
CA ILE A 45 17.31 -3.84 -2.85
C ILE A 45 16.84 -3.23 -4.18
N TYR A 46 15.80 -2.41 -4.15
CA TYR A 46 15.25 -1.78 -5.35
C TYR A 46 16.29 -0.95 -6.10
N ASN A 47 16.47 -1.29 -7.37
CA ASN A 47 17.26 -0.56 -8.35
C ASN A 47 16.43 -0.27 -9.61
N ALA A 48 16.83 0.75 -10.36
CA ALA A 48 16.22 1.10 -11.65
C ALA A 48 16.62 0.11 -12.75
N TYR A 49 15.65 -0.30 -13.55
CA TYR A 49 15.82 -1.11 -14.74
C TYR A 49 14.97 -0.58 -15.89
N SER A 50 15.43 -0.76 -17.11
CA SER A 50 14.59 -0.67 -18.30
C SER A 50 14.43 -2.02 -18.97
N VAL A 51 13.29 -2.26 -19.61
CA VAL A 51 13.08 -3.41 -20.50
C VAL A 51 12.53 -2.94 -21.85
N SER A 52 13.05 -3.52 -22.94
CA SER A 52 12.60 -3.24 -24.30
C SER A 52 11.21 -3.85 -24.56
N THR A 53 10.32 -3.08 -25.19
CA THR A 53 8.96 -3.52 -25.57
C THR A 53 8.96 -4.38 -26.84
N GLU A 54 10.06 -4.36 -27.61
CA GLU A 54 10.20 -5.10 -28.85
C GLU A 54 10.63 -6.56 -28.58
N ASP A 55 11.76 -6.74 -27.89
CA ASP A 55 12.44 -8.03 -27.70
C ASP A 55 12.55 -8.49 -26.23
N GLY A 56 12.13 -7.66 -25.26
CA GLY A 56 12.20 -8.00 -23.83
C GLY A 56 13.61 -7.87 -23.24
N THR A 57 14.58 -7.30 -23.95
CA THR A 57 15.93 -7.09 -23.44
C THR A 57 15.91 -6.15 -22.23
N ARG A 58 16.42 -6.61 -21.09
CA ARG A 58 16.47 -5.87 -19.83
C ARG A 58 17.86 -5.26 -19.59
N THR A 59 17.90 -4.04 -19.05
CA THR A 59 19.11 -3.31 -18.69
C THR A 59 18.98 -2.77 -17.27
N GLN A 60 20.00 -2.96 -16.44
CA GLN A 60 20.11 -2.32 -15.13
C GLN A 60 20.67 -0.91 -15.29
N LEU A 61 19.98 0.07 -14.69
CA LEU A 61 20.30 1.50 -14.83
C LEU A 61 20.96 2.07 -13.58
N SER A 62 20.67 1.54 -12.39
CA SER A 62 21.31 1.93 -11.12
C SER A 62 21.90 0.73 -10.39
N HIS A 63 22.84 0.99 -9.47
CA HIS A 63 23.57 -0.05 -8.71
C HIS A 63 23.71 0.35 -7.23
N SER A 64 22.62 0.80 -6.61
CA SER A 64 22.57 1.07 -5.17
C SER A 64 22.61 -0.24 -4.38
N GLU A 65 23.40 -0.27 -3.32
CA GLU A 65 23.49 -1.37 -2.35
C GLU A 65 22.92 -0.98 -0.97
N GLU A 66 22.64 0.31 -0.75
CA GLU A 66 22.24 0.84 0.56
C GLU A 66 20.79 1.31 0.58
N ASP A 67 20.44 2.22 -0.32
CA ASP A 67 19.12 2.85 -0.34
C ASP A 67 18.32 2.46 -1.59
N ALA A 68 17.00 2.36 -1.44
CA ALA A 68 16.11 1.98 -2.52
C ALA A 68 16.05 3.08 -3.59
N VAL A 69 16.19 2.68 -4.86
CA VAL A 69 15.95 3.54 -6.02
C VAL A 69 14.56 3.21 -6.57
N LEU A 70 13.60 4.10 -6.31
CA LEU A 70 12.22 3.97 -6.75
C LEU A 70 11.95 4.91 -7.93
N VAL A 71 11.98 4.38 -9.15
CA VAL A 71 11.78 5.18 -10.38
C VAL A 71 10.41 5.86 -10.39
N ALA A 72 10.38 7.11 -10.86
CA ALA A 72 9.19 7.95 -10.89
C ALA A 72 8.68 8.24 -12.32
N SER A 73 9.59 8.47 -13.28
CA SER A 73 9.23 8.69 -14.68
C SER A 73 10.45 8.76 -15.59
N PHE A 74 10.28 8.44 -16.88
CA PHE A 74 11.20 8.93 -17.92
C PHE A 74 11.02 10.44 -18.15
N PHE A 75 12.01 11.07 -18.76
CA PHE A 75 11.85 12.40 -19.33
C PHE A 75 10.99 12.34 -20.61
N PRO A 76 10.24 13.39 -20.93
CA PRO A 76 9.30 13.37 -22.06
C PRO A 76 9.93 13.19 -23.44
N GLU A 77 11.23 13.46 -23.60
CA GLU A 77 11.89 13.51 -24.91
C GLU A 77 13.21 12.70 -24.97
N ASP A 78 13.62 12.08 -23.87
CA ASP A 78 14.85 11.30 -23.83
C ASP A 78 14.89 10.24 -22.72
N ASP A 79 15.99 9.48 -22.68
CA ASP A 79 16.22 8.37 -21.75
C ASP A 79 16.64 8.80 -20.33
N ARG A 80 16.73 10.10 -20.02
CA ARG A 80 16.88 10.51 -18.61
C ARG A 80 15.67 10.06 -17.83
N PHE A 81 15.83 9.86 -16.54
CA PHE A 81 14.70 9.51 -15.68
C PHE A 81 14.82 10.11 -14.29
N LEU A 82 13.67 10.28 -13.65
CA LEU A 82 13.54 10.68 -12.27
C LEU A 82 13.35 9.44 -11.40
N PHE A 83 13.91 9.47 -10.19
CA PHE A 83 13.67 8.46 -9.15
C PHE A 83 13.62 9.11 -7.77
N LEU A 84 12.97 8.41 -6.85
CA LEU A 84 12.89 8.76 -5.43
C LEU A 84 13.80 7.84 -4.63
N SER A 85 14.47 8.40 -3.63
CA SER A 85 15.28 7.65 -2.67
C SER A 85 15.29 8.41 -1.34
N ASP A 86 15.28 7.67 -0.24
CA ASP A 86 15.51 8.19 1.11
C ASP A 86 16.80 7.59 1.67
N LYS A 87 17.06 7.76 2.98
CA LYS A 87 18.24 7.17 3.63
C LYS A 87 17.83 6.22 4.74
N GLY A 88 18.16 4.94 4.58
CA GLY A 88 17.90 3.90 5.59
C GLY A 88 16.43 3.77 5.98
N GLY A 89 15.50 4.13 5.11
CA GLY A 89 14.05 4.07 5.37
C GLY A 89 13.49 5.20 6.25
N ASN A 90 14.19 6.33 6.40
CA ASN A 90 13.73 7.47 7.20
C ASN A 90 12.55 8.24 6.58
N GLU A 91 12.11 7.88 5.37
CA GLU A 91 11.02 8.46 4.59
C GLU A 91 11.19 9.94 4.20
N ILE A 92 12.40 10.50 4.38
CA ILE A 92 12.79 11.81 3.84
C ILE A 92 13.19 11.58 2.37
N LEU A 93 12.18 11.33 1.53
CA LEU A 93 12.37 11.08 0.11
C LEU A 93 12.86 12.33 -0.61
N HIS A 94 13.90 12.19 -1.42
CA HIS A 94 14.39 13.20 -2.34
C HIS A 94 14.06 12.82 -3.79
N ILE A 95 14.01 13.80 -4.68
CA ILE A 95 13.88 13.59 -6.13
C ILE A 95 15.28 13.65 -6.74
N TYR A 96 15.66 12.59 -7.43
CA TYR A 96 16.92 12.51 -8.17
C TYR A 96 16.65 12.44 -9.67
N VAL A 97 17.59 12.97 -10.46
CA VAL A 97 17.68 12.69 -11.90
C VAL A 97 18.89 11.82 -12.19
N GLN A 98 18.72 10.82 -13.05
CA GLN A 98 19.83 10.13 -13.70
C GLN A 98 20.03 10.69 -15.12
N ASN A 99 21.23 11.22 -15.37
CA ASN A 99 21.62 11.80 -16.64
C ASN A 99 22.00 10.73 -17.67
N LYS A 100 22.06 11.13 -18.95
CA LYS A 100 22.44 10.24 -20.08
C LYS A 100 23.83 9.60 -19.94
N ASN A 101 24.74 10.24 -19.19
CA ASN A 101 26.07 9.71 -18.90
C ASN A 101 26.09 8.74 -17.70
N GLY A 102 24.94 8.47 -17.07
CA GLY A 102 24.81 7.65 -15.87
C GLY A 102 25.00 8.38 -14.54
N GLY A 103 25.43 9.65 -14.56
CA GLY A 103 25.60 10.45 -13.35
C GLY A 103 24.26 10.89 -12.75
N THR A 104 24.15 10.81 -11.43
CA THR A 104 22.94 11.21 -10.69
C THR A 104 23.11 12.59 -10.05
N VAL A 105 22.02 13.34 -9.94
CA VAL A 105 21.96 14.63 -9.24
C VAL A 105 20.73 14.64 -8.34
N ASP A 106 20.92 15.05 -7.09
CA ASP A 106 19.83 15.33 -6.15
C ASP A 106 19.20 16.68 -6.48
N LEU A 107 17.92 16.67 -6.86
CA LEU A 107 17.17 17.88 -7.23
C LEU A 107 16.52 18.56 -6.00
N THR A 108 16.51 17.89 -4.85
CA THR A 108 15.89 18.38 -3.61
C THR A 108 16.81 18.12 -2.40
N PRO A 109 18.04 18.66 -2.37
CA PRO A 109 19.11 18.22 -1.47
C PRO A 109 18.99 18.73 -0.03
N GLY A 110 17.88 19.35 0.37
CA GLY A 110 17.69 19.84 1.73
C GLY A 110 17.71 18.71 2.75
N GLU A 111 18.46 18.86 3.85
CA GLU A 111 18.67 17.78 4.83
C GLU A 111 17.37 17.22 5.44
N GLN A 112 16.36 18.08 5.59
CA GLN A 112 15.02 17.72 6.07
C GLN A 112 13.96 17.94 4.99
N GLU A 113 14.38 18.21 3.76
CA GLU A 113 13.48 18.40 2.63
C GLU A 113 12.97 17.04 2.18
N ARG A 114 11.70 16.81 2.45
CA ARG A 114 10.95 15.72 1.87
C ARG A 114 10.26 16.21 0.61
N ALA A 115 10.44 15.50 -0.48
CA ALA A 115 9.86 15.79 -1.78
C ALA A 115 9.09 14.60 -2.37
N GLN A 116 8.15 14.89 -3.29
CA GLN A 116 7.42 13.88 -4.06
C GLN A 116 7.24 14.34 -5.49
N PHE A 117 7.56 13.49 -6.46
CA PHE A 117 7.18 13.72 -7.85
C PHE A 117 5.67 13.55 -8.03
N TYR A 118 5.02 14.50 -8.71
CA TYR A 118 3.59 14.41 -9.01
C TYR A 118 3.35 13.98 -10.46
N HIS A 119 3.61 14.86 -11.42
CA HIS A 119 3.52 14.54 -12.85
C HIS A 119 4.23 15.60 -13.71
N TRP A 120 4.50 15.25 -14.97
CA TRP A 120 4.98 16.18 -15.99
C TRP A 120 3.90 17.20 -16.38
N SER A 121 4.32 18.39 -16.80
CA SER A 121 3.44 19.32 -17.52
C SER A 121 3.07 18.75 -18.89
N LYS A 122 1.94 19.21 -19.45
CA LYS A 122 1.42 18.69 -20.72
C LYS A 122 2.35 18.95 -21.92
N ASP A 123 3.13 20.02 -21.86
CA ASP A 123 4.15 20.39 -22.84
C ASP A 123 5.49 19.63 -22.66
N GLY A 124 5.66 18.91 -21.55
CA GLY A 124 6.90 18.20 -21.22
C GLY A 124 8.08 19.10 -20.83
N GLU A 125 7.90 20.42 -20.78
CA GLU A 125 8.98 21.38 -20.50
C GLU A 125 9.32 21.47 -19.01
N SER A 126 8.43 20.99 -18.13
CA SER A 126 8.55 21.07 -16.67
C SER A 126 7.87 19.90 -15.97
N PHE A 127 8.07 19.75 -14.66
CA PHE A 127 7.28 18.83 -13.84
C PHE A 127 6.85 19.45 -12.51
N PHE A 128 5.73 18.96 -11.99
CA PHE A 128 5.21 19.36 -10.70
C PHE A 128 5.66 18.41 -9.61
N TYR A 129 5.98 18.96 -8.44
CA TYR A 129 6.40 18.19 -7.29
C TYR A 129 5.98 18.87 -5.99
N GLY A 130 5.78 18.06 -4.95
CA GLY A 130 5.56 18.54 -3.60
C GLY A 130 6.88 18.67 -2.87
N SER A 131 7.05 19.72 -2.06
CA SER A 131 8.19 19.82 -1.13
C SER A 131 7.80 20.54 0.16
N ASN A 132 8.26 20.01 1.30
CA ASN A 132 8.09 20.64 2.61
C ASN A 132 9.28 21.57 2.99
N LYS A 133 10.16 21.93 2.04
CA LYS A 133 11.37 22.73 2.33
C LYS A 133 11.10 24.06 3.03
N ARG A 134 9.91 24.65 2.81
CA ARG A 134 9.49 25.92 3.44
C ARG A 134 8.89 25.68 4.83
N ASN A 135 8.05 24.65 4.96
CA ASN A 135 7.34 24.31 6.18
C ASN A 135 7.32 22.78 6.35
N PRO A 136 7.95 22.22 7.41
CA PRO A 136 8.03 20.77 7.58
C PRO A 136 6.65 20.10 7.73
N ALA A 137 5.62 20.86 8.09
CA ALA A 137 4.26 20.36 8.29
C ALA A 137 3.49 20.12 6.99
N PHE A 138 3.79 20.87 5.93
CA PHE A 138 2.95 20.90 4.73
C PHE A 138 3.79 20.84 3.46
N MET A 139 3.24 20.19 2.44
CA MET A 139 3.84 20.12 1.11
C MET A 139 3.33 21.30 0.28
N ASP A 140 4.21 22.26 -0.02
CA ASP A 140 3.94 23.25 -1.07
C ASP A 140 4.06 22.58 -2.44
N VAL A 141 3.40 23.13 -3.46
CA VAL A 141 3.51 22.65 -4.84
C VAL A 141 4.48 23.54 -5.61
N TYR A 142 5.45 22.91 -6.24
CA TYR A 142 6.47 23.55 -7.07
C TYR A 142 6.41 23.05 -8.51
N GLU A 143 6.78 23.91 -9.45
CA GLU A 143 7.03 23.60 -10.86
C GLU A 143 8.54 23.71 -11.11
N MET A 144 9.15 22.64 -11.62
CA MET A 144 10.58 22.59 -11.94
C MET A 144 10.79 22.49 -13.45
N ASP A 145 11.62 23.37 -14.00
CA ASP A 145 12.03 23.36 -15.40
C ASP A 145 12.89 22.12 -15.71
N SER A 146 12.58 21.42 -16.80
CA SER A 146 13.20 20.12 -17.13
C SER A 146 14.62 20.23 -17.69
N ALA A 147 15.04 21.42 -18.13
CA ALA A 147 16.34 21.66 -18.75
C ALA A 147 17.34 22.24 -17.75
N THR A 148 16.89 23.17 -16.92
CA THR A 148 17.70 23.95 -15.98
C THR A 148 17.60 23.45 -14.53
N PHE A 149 16.52 22.74 -14.20
CA PHE A 149 16.14 22.36 -12.84
C PHE A 149 15.90 23.54 -11.89
N GLU A 150 15.63 24.73 -12.45
CA GLU A 150 15.12 25.86 -11.68
C GLU A 150 13.68 25.58 -11.23
N SER A 151 13.38 25.90 -9.96
CA SER A 151 12.11 25.56 -9.32
C SER A 151 11.38 26.81 -8.82
N THR A 152 10.08 26.89 -9.12
CA THR A 152 9.19 27.97 -8.72
C THR A 152 8.04 27.41 -7.87
N CYS A 153 7.74 28.03 -6.73
CA CYS A 153 6.56 27.68 -5.94
C CYS A 153 5.30 28.20 -6.65
N ILE A 154 4.35 27.30 -6.94
CA ILE A 154 3.09 27.63 -7.63
C ILE A 154 1.87 27.55 -6.72
N PHE A 155 2.00 26.92 -5.55
CA PHE A 155 1.01 26.92 -4.49
C PHE A 155 1.68 26.79 -3.12
N THR A 156 1.43 27.76 -2.25
CA THR A 156 1.89 27.74 -0.87
C THR A 156 0.82 27.10 0.01
N ASN A 157 1.17 26.02 0.68
CA ASN A 157 0.24 25.24 1.49
C ASN A 157 0.38 25.59 2.97
N ASP A 158 -0.44 26.53 3.44
CA ASP A 158 -0.45 26.94 4.84
C ASP A 158 -1.60 26.33 5.65
N GLU A 159 -2.50 25.61 4.96
CA GLU A 159 -3.69 25.05 5.59
C GLU A 159 -3.71 23.50 5.59
N GLY A 160 -2.72 22.82 5.01
CA GLY A 160 -2.72 21.35 4.97
C GLY A 160 -3.68 20.77 3.96
N TYR A 161 -3.65 21.27 2.73
CA TYR A 161 -4.29 20.63 1.59
C TYR A 161 -3.48 19.44 1.08
N GLU A 162 -4.16 18.39 0.64
CA GLU A 162 -3.58 17.28 -0.11
C GLU A 162 -3.58 17.61 -1.61
N PHE A 163 -2.46 17.37 -2.30
CA PHE A 163 -2.36 17.63 -3.73
C PHE A 163 -3.19 16.62 -4.54
N GLY A 164 -3.95 17.11 -5.53
CA GLY A 164 -4.63 16.29 -6.53
C GLY A 164 -3.85 16.20 -7.85
N SER A 165 -3.92 17.26 -8.65
CA SER A 165 -3.26 17.39 -9.96
C SER A 165 -3.20 18.85 -10.39
N VAL A 166 -2.36 19.17 -11.37
CA VAL A 166 -2.37 20.45 -12.10
C VAL A 166 -3.04 20.26 -13.46
N SER A 167 -3.88 21.22 -13.90
CA SER A 167 -4.54 21.16 -15.20
C SER A 167 -3.54 21.25 -16.36
N PRO A 168 -3.87 20.70 -17.55
CA PRO A 168 -2.98 20.75 -18.73
C PRO A 168 -2.52 22.15 -19.14
N ASP A 169 -3.37 23.17 -18.98
CA ASP A 169 -3.05 24.58 -19.24
C ASP A 169 -2.30 25.27 -18.08
N LYS A 170 -1.96 24.49 -17.05
CA LYS A 170 -1.30 24.91 -15.81
C LYS A 170 -2.09 25.89 -14.95
N ARG A 171 -3.30 26.29 -15.31
CA ARG A 171 -4.05 27.34 -14.58
C ARG A 171 -4.59 26.87 -13.23
N TYR A 172 -5.07 25.62 -13.17
CA TYR A 172 -5.79 25.10 -12.02
C TYR A 172 -4.98 24.06 -11.26
N ILE A 173 -5.08 24.08 -9.94
CA ILE A 173 -4.55 23.03 -9.06
C ILE A 173 -5.73 22.44 -8.30
N SER A 174 -5.95 21.14 -8.41
CA SER A 174 -6.97 20.45 -7.61
C SER A 174 -6.36 20.01 -6.27
N LEU A 175 -7.13 20.18 -5.21
CA LEU A 175 -6.69 20.01 -3.83
C LEU A 175 -7.76 19.27 -3.03
N GLY A 176 -7.34 18.33 -2.18
CA GLY A 176 -8.17 17.71 -1.15
C GLY A 176 -7.98 18.41 0.19
N LYS A 177 -9.02 18.47 1.02
CA LYS A 177 -8.93 18.96 2.39
C LYS A 177 -9.60 17.94 3.30
N ILE A 178 -8.81 17.28 4.14
CA ILE A 178 -9.31 16.24 5.03
C ILE A 178 -9.87 16.90 6.28
N THR A 179 -11.13 16.62 6.61
CA THR A 179 -11.77 17.04 7.87
C THR A 179 -11.68 15.92 8.90
N ASN A 180 -11.89 14.67 8.47
CA ASN A 180 -11.71 13.45 9.24
C ASN A 180 -11.54 12.24 8.31
N THR A 181 -11.39 11.02 8.83
CA THR A 181 -11.18 9.83 7.99
C THR A 181 -12.39 9.42 7.15
N ASN A 182 -13.56 10.02 7.38
CA ASN A 182 -14.82 9.80 6.68
C ASN A 182 -15.36 11.09 6.00
N ASP A 183 -14.67 12.23 6.12
CA ASP A 183 -15.05 13.52 5.52
C ASP A 183 -13.82 14.20 4.89
N ALA A 184 -13.93 14.49 3.60
CA ALA A 184 -12.98 15.36 2.91
C ALA A 184 -13.68 16.21 1.86
N ASN A 185 -13.09 17.37 1.57
CA ASN A 185 -13.56 18.32 0.56
C ASN A 185 -12.59 18.41 -0.62
N VAL A 186 -13.13 18.66 -1.81
CA VAL A 186 -12.35 18.96 -3.02
C VAL A 186 -12.43 20.45 -3.33
N TYR A 187 -11.27 21.03 -3.64
CA TYR A 187 -11.11 22.41 -4.07
C TYR A 187 -10.34 22.47 -5.40
N ILE A 188 -10.57 23.55 -6.14
CA ILE A 188 -9.73 23.97 -7.25
C ILE A 188 -9.17 25.35 -6.91
N TYR A 189 -7.84 25.49 -6.91
CA TYR A 189 -7.16 26.77 -6.84
C TYR A 189 -6.92 27.30 -8.27
N ASP A 190 -7.48 28.46 -8.60
CA ASP A 190 -7.26 29.18 -9.85
C ASP A 190 -6.04 30.10 -9.69
N ARG A 191 -4.93 29.76 -10.32
CA ARG A 191 -3.66 30.50 -10.18
C ARG A 191 -3.70 31.90 -10.81
N GLU A 192 -4.56 32.12 -11.80
CA GLU A 192 -4.66 33.43 -12.45
C GLU A 192 -5.46 34.41 -11.59
N LYS A 193 -6.49 33.91 -10.89
CA LYS A 193 -7.37 34.71 -10.03
C LYS A 193 -6.97 34.68 -8.56
N GLU A 194 -6.05 33.79 -8.18
CA GLU A 194 -5.59 33.54 -6.82
C GLU A 194 -6.76 33.26 -5.86
N ASN A 195 -7.71 32.42 -6.29
CA ASN A 195 -8.88 32.06 -5.47
C ASN A 195 -9.22 30.57 -5.53
N PHE A 196 -10.01 30.14 -4.55
CA PHE A 196 -10.48 28.76 -4.44
C PHE A 196 -11.93 28.63 -4.93
N ILE A 197 -12.19 27.54 -5.63
CA ILE A 197 -13.52 27.03 -5.97
C ILE A 197 -13.75 25.79 -5.10
N HIS A 198 -14.77 25.82 -4.24
CA HIS A 198 -15.18 24.66 -3.45
C HIS A 198 -16.06 23.75 -4.32
N VAL A 199 -15.53 22.59 -4.69
CA VAL A 199 -16.15 21.67 -5.66
C VAL A 199 -17.24 20.80 -5.02
N THR A 200 -17.04 20.42 -3.75
CA THR A 200 -17.89 19.46 -3.05
C THR A 200 -18.42 20.02 -1.73
N PRO A 201 -19.14 21.16 -1.72
CA PRO A 201 -19.84 21.58 -0.51
C PRO A 201 -20.87 20.51 -0.13
N HIS A 202 -20.83 20.05 1.11
CA HIS A 202 -21.70 18.99 1.61
C HIS A 202 -21.97 19.15 3.10
N ASP A 203 -22.98 18.42 3.59
CA ASP A 203 -23.32 18.30 5.00
C ASP A 203 -23.01 16.88 5.48
N GLY A 204 -22.52 16.74 6.71
CA GLY A 204 -22.17 15.45 7.32
C GLY A 204 -20.86 14.86 6.78
N ASP A 205 -20.63 13.58 7.06
CA ASP A 205 -19.42 12.89 6.61
C ASP A 205 -19.57 12.40 5.16
N VAL A 206 -18.86 13.05 4.25
CA VAL A 206 -18.73 12.63 2.84
C VAL A 206 -17.26 12.60 2.45
N GLN A 207 -16.79 11.44 2.03
CA GLN A 207 -15.46 11.34 1.44
C GLN A 207 -15.46 11.91 0.04
N ASN A 208 -14.57 12.86 -0.23
CA ASN A 208 -14.32 13.38 -1.57
C ASN A 208 -12.81 13.46 -1.83
N SER A 209 -12.37 13.08 -3.03
CA SER A 209 -10.95 13.15 -3.40
C SER A 209 -10.76 13.53 -4.87
N PRO A 210 -9.94 14.55 -5.18
CA PRO A 210 -9.66 14.94 -6.56
C PRO A 210 -8.88 13.82 -7.28
N ARG A 211 -9.12 13.65 -8.58
CA ARG A 211 -8.43 12.63 -9.38
C ARG A 211 -7.62 13.22 -10.52
N SER A 212 -8.27 13.78 -11.54
CA SER A 212 -7.59 14.27 -12.73
C SER A 212 -8.40 15.38 -13.39
N PHE A 213 -7.73 16.39 -13.94
CA PHE A 213 -8.37 17.28 -14.90
C PHE A 213 -8.65 16.57 -16.23
N SER A 214 -9.63 17.07 -16.98
CA SER A 214 -9.83 16.71 -18.39
C SER A 214 -8.69 17.25 -19.26
N ALA A 215 -8.47 16.62 -20.42
CA ALA A 215 -7.38 17.01 -21.33
C ALA A 215 -7.48 18.45 -21.86
N ASN A 216 -8.68 19.03 -21.84
CA ASN A 216 -8.94 20.41 -22.23
C ASN A 216 -9.00 21.40 -21.04
N SER A 217 -8.68 20.96 -19.82
CA SER A 217 -8.70 21.79 -18.59
C SER A 217 -10.07 22.33 -18.17
N GLU A 218 -11.17 21.94 -18.82
CA GLU A 218 -12.52 22.46 -18.53
C GLU A 218 -13.21 21.77 -17.34
N SER A 219 -12.71 20.61 -16.91
CA SER A 219 -13.37 19.81 -15.88
C SER A 219 -12.38 19.09 -14.95
N LEU A 220 -12.83 18.82 -13.73
CA LEU A 220 -12.14 17.98 -12.74
C LEU A 220 -12.94 16.70 -12.49
N TYR A 221 -12.29 15.54 -12.66
CA TYR A 221 -12.79 14.27 -12.17
C TYR A 221 -12.43 14.11 -10.68
N TYR A 222 -13.39 13.66 -9.88
CA TYR A 222 -13.21 13.39 -8.46
C TYR A 222 -14.07 12.19 -8.05
N VAL A 223 -13.67 11.48 -7.00
CA VAL A 223 -14.51 10.44 -6.40
C VAL A 223 -15.25 10.99 -5.19
N THR A 224 -16.44 10.45 -4.93
CA THR A 224 -17.26 10.80 -3.77
C THR A 224 -18.10 9.62 -3.30
N ASP A 225 -18.43 9.55 -2.01
CA ASP A 225 -19.45 8.65 -1.46
C ASP A 225 -20.75 9.40 -1.09
N GLU A 226 -20.93 10.60 -1.64
CA GLU A 226 -22.11 11.43 -1.42
C GLU A 226 -23.38 10.65 -1.78
N ASN A 227 -24.21 10.41 -0.77
CA ASN A 227 -25.44 9.60 -0.85
C ASN A 227 -25.23 8.14 -1.29
N ASP A 228 -24.04 7.58 -1.09
CA ASP A 228 -23.73 6.18 -1.39
C ASP A 228 -22.89 5.52 -0.28
N GLU A 229 -22.82 4.19 -0.28
CA GLU A 229 -21.96 3.40 0.62
C GLU A 229 -20.52 3.35 0.10
N PHE A 230 -20.34 3.41 -1.22
CA PHE A 230 -19.05 3.28 -1.89
C PHE A 230 -18.69 4.52 -2.70
N LEU A 231 -17.39 4.78 -2.83
CA LEU A 231 -16.85 5.85 -3.66
C LEU A 231 -17.18 5.62 -5.14
N TYR A 232 -17.82 6.60 -5.78
CA TYR A 232 -18.13 6.63 -7.21
C TYR A 232 -17.55 7.88 -7.88
N LEU A 233 -17.45 7.87 -9.20
CA LEU A 233 -16.75 8.90 -9.97
C LEU A 233 -17.73 9.97 -10.48
N LYS A 234 -17.44 11.24 -10.20
CA LYS A 234 -18.11 12.42 -10.74
C LYS A 234 -17.16 13.28 -11.55
N LYS A 235 -17.72 14.12 -12.43
CA LYS A 235 -17.02 15.14 -13.22
C LYS A 235 -17.62 16.51 -12.91
N TYR A 236 -16.80 17.45 -12.46
CA TYR A 236 -17.16 18.83 -12.20
C TYR A 236 -16.72 19.72 -13.37
N HIS A 237 -17.66 20.47 -13.95
CA HIS A 237 -17.41 21.45 -15.02
C HIS A 237 -17.10 22.81 -14.39
N ILE A 238 -15.90 23.34 -14.64
CA ILE A 238 -15.35 24.48 -13.88
C ILE A 238 -16.13 25.76 -14.15
N GLU A 239 -16.46 26.06 -15.40
CA GLU A 239 -17.15 27.32 -15.75
C GLU A 239 -18.61 27.36 -15.28
N SER A 240 -19.32 26.24 -15.41
CA SER A 240 -20.76 26.17 -15.08
C SER A 240 -21.00 25.87 -13.60
N GLY A 241 -20.01 25.29 -12.90
CA GLY A 241 -20.14 24.81 -11.54
C GLY A 241 -20.98 23.56 -11.39
N VAL A 242 -21.30 22.86 -12.48
CA VAL A 242 -22.16 21.67 -12.48
C VAL A 242 -21.32 20.40 -12.34
N ALA A 243 -21.73 19.50 -11.45
CA ALA A 243 -21.17 18.14 -11.35
C ALA A 243 -22.13 17.09 -11.92
N GLU A 244 -21.61 16.12 -12.66
CA GLU A 244 -22.37 14.98 -13.18
C GLU A 244 -21.73 13.65 -12.75
N GLU A 245 -22.56 12.61 -12.60
CA GLU A 245 -22.09 11.23 -12.37
C GLU A 245 -21.47 10.68 -13.65
N VAL A 246 -20.30 10.04 -13.52
CA VAL A 246 -19.58 9.43 -14.64
C VAL A 246 -19.73 7.90 -14.60
N VAL A 247 -19.35 7.30 -13.47
CA VAL A 247 -19.44 5.85 -13.25
C VAL A 247 -19.69 5.57 -11.77
N LYS A 248 -20.55 4.59 -11.49
CA LYS A 248 -20.80 4.01 -10.18
C LYS A 248 -20.68 2.49 -10.23
N GLU A 249 -20.07 1.92 -9.19
CA GLU A 249 -19.80 0.49 -9.03
C GLU A 249 -20.38 -0.02 -7.70
N ARG A 250 -20.33 -1.33 -7.47
CA ARG A 250 -20.78 -1.94 -6.19
C ARG A 250 -19.70 -1.95 -5.10
N TRP A 251 -18.61 -1.22 -5.33
CA TRP A 251 -17.37 -1.19 -4.57
C TRP A 251 -16.67 0.15 -4.83
N ASP A 252 -15.71 0.51 -3.98
CA ASP A 252 -15.01 1.79 -4.09
C ASP A 252 -14.22 1.92 -5.40
N ILE A 253 -14.43 3.03 -6.12
CA ILE A 253 -13.51 3.50 -7.16
C ILE A 253 -12.32 4.18 -6.47
N THR A 254 -11.17 3.52 -6.46
CA THR A 254 -9.98 3.95 -5.69
C THR A 254 -9.04 4.85 -6.46
N PHE A 255 -9.09 4.83 -7.80
CA PHE A 255 -8.38 5.78 -8.65
C PHE A 255 -9.12 6.00 -9.97
N ALA A 256 -8.87 7.14 -10.60
CA ALA A 256 -9.30 7.46 -11.95
C ALA A 256 -8.24 8.35 -12.61
N ARG A 257 -7.90 8.10 -13.89
CA ARG A 257 -6.87 8.83 -14.63
C ARG A 257 -7.29 8.99 -16.08
N ILE A 258 -7.03 10.17 -16.63
CA ILE A 258 -7.21 10.44 -18.06
C ILE A 258 -5.89 10.13 -18.78
N SER A 259 -5.97 9.46 -19.93
CA SER A 259 -4.82 9.21 -20.80
C SER A 259 -4.32 10.52 -21.40
N GLU A 260 -3.07 10.54 -21.87
CA GLU A 260 -2.40 11.78 -22.22
C GLU A 260 -3.12 12.58 -23.33
N GLN A 261 -3.73 11.93 -24.32
CA GLN A 261 -4.51 12.64 -25.36
C GLN A 261 -5.97 12.88 -24.96
N GLY A 262 -6.40 12.35 -23.81
CA GLY A 262 -7.77 12.49 -23.32
C GLY A 262 -8.76 11.47 -23.87
N THR A 263 -8.31 10.50 -24.67
CA THR A 263 -9.20 9.51 -25.30
C THR A 263 -9.79 8.54 -24.29
N TYR A 264 -9.01 8.14 -23.27
CA TYR A 264 -9.37 7.09 -22.34
C TYR A 264 -9.40 7.59 -20.89
N LEU A 265 -10.39 7.12 -20.15
CA LEU A 265 -10.50 7.22 -18.71
C LEU A 265 -10.28 5.82 -18.12
N THR A 266 -9.17 5.64 -17.41
CA THR A 266 -8.89 4.40 -16.67
C THR A 266 -9.29 4.60 -15.21
N TYR A 267 -10.03 3.66 -14.64
CA TYR A 267 -10.33 3.64 -13.21
C TYR A 267 -10.19 2.24 -12.62
N GLY A 268 -9.94 2.17 -11.31
CA GLY A 268 -9.81 0.94 -10.57
C GLY A 268 -10.87 0.80 -9.51
N VAL A 269 -11.43 -0.40 -9.39
CA VAL A 269 -12.45 -0.79 -8.42
C VAL A 269 -11.82 -1.72 -7.39
N ASN A 270 -11.92 -1.40 -6.10
CA ASN A 270 -11.52 -2.30 -5.01
C ASN A 270 -12.62 -3.33 -4.74
N GLN A 271 -12.65 -4.36 -5.58
CA GLN A 271 -13.68 -5.37 -5.60
C GLN A 271 -13.27 -6.59 -4.75
N ASP A 272 -13.83 -6.67 -3.54
CA ASP A 272 -13.70 -7.81 -2.62
C ASP A 272 -12.25 -8.30 -2.43
N ALA A 273 -11.39 -7.42 -1.91
CA ALA A 273 -9.96 -7.68 -1.67
C ALA A 273 -9.12 -7.87 -2.95
N SER A 274 -9.61 -7.40 -4.11
CA SER A 274 -8.90 -7.38 -5.37
C SER A 274 -9.18 -6.09 -6.15
N THR A 275 -8.31 -5.75 -7.10
CA THR A 275 -8.46 -4.59 -8.00
C THR A 275 -8.98 -5.06 -9.35
N VAL A 276 -10.07 -4.44 -9.80
CA VAL A 276 -10.58 -4.57 -11.17
C VAL A 276 -10.34 -3.26 -11.90
N VAL A 277 -9.51 -3.29 -12.94
CA VAL A 277 -9.23 -2.11 -13.79
C VAL A 277 -10.20 -2.09 -14.96
N LYS A 278 -10.78 -0.92 -15.21
CA LYS A 278 -11.67 -0.66 -16.34
C LYS A 278 -11.20 0.57 -17.11
N VAL A 279 -11.41 0.56 -18.42
CA VAL A 279 -10.99 1.62 -19.34
C VAL A 279 -12.18 2.02 -20.20
N LEU A 280 -12.56 3.29 -20.12
CA LEU A 280 -13.67 3.89 -20.85
C LEU A 280 -13.12 4.81 -21.95
N ASN A 281 -13.60 4.71 -23.17
CA ASN A 281 -13.40 5.76 -24.17
C ASN A 281 -14.28 6.96 -23.82
N VAL A 282 -13.67 8.12 -23.58
CA VAL A 282 -14.35 9.32 -23.08
C VAL A 282 -15.39 9.86 -24.09
N ASN A 283 -15.14 9.71 -25.38
CA ASN A 283 -16.01 10.24 -26.43
C ASN A 283 -17.19 9.30 -26.75
N SER A 284 -16.93 7.99 -26.84
CA SER A 284 -17.98 7.03 -27.22
C SER A 284 -18.75 6.47 -26.03
N GLY A 285 -18.20 6.55 -24.81
CA GLY A 285 -18.74 5.90 -23.62
C GLY A 285 -18.61 4.37 -23.65
N GLN A 286 -17.85 3.80 -24.59
CA GLN A 286 -17.64 2.36 -24.69
C GLN A 286 -16.43 1.92 -23.88
N TYR A 287 -16.55 0.77 -23.23
CA TYR A 287 -15.43 0.13 -22.53
C TYR A 287 -14.48 -0.54 -23.51
N LEU A 288 -13.18 -0.39 -23.26
CA LEU A 288 -12.14 -1.17 -23.91
C LEU A 288 -12.13 -2.58 -23.29
N GLU A 289 -12.09 -3.61 -24.14
CA GLU A 289 -11.83 -4.98 -23.70
C GLU A 289 -10.35 -5.15 -23.36
N LEU A 290 -10.06 -5.38 -22.07
CA LEU A 290 -8.71 -5.70 -21.60
C LEU A 290 -8.44 -7.20 -21.73
N PRO A 291 -7.16 -7.62 -21.87
CA PRO A 291 -6.84 -9.04 -21.92
C PRO A 291 -7.25 -9.77 -20.64
N GLU A 292 -7.91 -10.92 -20.78
CA GLU A 292 -8.18 -11.82 -19.66
C GLU A 292 -6.93 -12.61 -19.28
N LEU A 293 -6.52 -12.50 -18.02
CA LEU A 293 -5.41 -13.25 -17.42
C LEU A 293 -5.94 -14.06 -16.24
N GLU A 294 -5.65 -15.36 -16.22
CA GLU A 294 -6.25 -16.27 -15.25
C GLU A 294 -5.69 -16.08 -13.83
N GLY A 295 -6.61 -15.99 -12.86
CA GLY A 295 -6.32 -16.17 -11.44
C GLY A 295 -5.67 -14.98 -10.73
N GLY A 296 -5.61 -13.81 -11.36
CA GLY A 296 -4.94 -12.63 -10.82
C GLY A 296 -5.59 -11.32 -11.24
N GLN A 297 -4.84 -10.23 -11.11
CA GLN A 297 -5.34 -8.88 -11.31
C GLN A 297 -4.35 -8.00 -12.06
N ILE A 298 -4.90 -7.16 -12.94
CA ILE A 298 -4.18 -6.06 -13.57
C ILE A 298 -4.12 -4.89 -12.59
N ILE A 299 -2.93 -4.33 -12.39
CA ILE A 299 -2.72 -3.11 -11.60
C ILE A 299 -1.82 -2.13 -12.38
N ASN A 300 -1.84 -0.85 -11.99
CA ASN A 300 -0.98 0.19 -12.57
C ASN A 300 -1.02 0.28 -14.12
N LEU A 301 -2.21 0.19 -14.73
CA LEU A 301 -2.37 0.35 -16.18
C LEU A 301 -2.00 1.78 -16.63
N LYS A 302 -1.13 1.89 -17.64
CA LYS A 302 -0.66 3.16 -18.24
C LYS A 302 -0.68 3.07 -19.76
N PHE A 303 -0.98 4.19 -20.42
CA PHE A 303 -0.90 4.35 -21.87
C PHE A 303 0.42 5.00 -22.28
N SER A 304 0.94 4.65 -23.46
CA SER A 304 1.94 5.46 -24.16
C SER A 304 1.34 6.81 -24.54
N ALA A 305 2.20 7.81 -24.78
CA ALA A 305 1.76 9.15 -25.19
C ALA A 305 0.91 9.13 -26.48
N ASP A 306 1.24 8.23 -27.41
CA ASP A 306 0.48 8.03 -28.65
C ASP A 306 -0.78 7.14 -28.49
N GLU A 307 -1.02 6.63 -27.27
CA GLU A 307 -2.14 5.77 -26.87
C GLU A 307 -2.28 4.48 -27.69
N LYS A 308 -1.19 3.95 -28.25
CA LYS A 308 -1.18 2.67 -28.99
C LYS A 308 -0.71 1.49 -28.16
N LEU A 309 0.07 1.75 -27.12
CA LEU A 309 0.61 0.76 -26.22
C LEU A 309 0.04 0.97 -24.82
N ILE A 310 -0.38 -0.11 -24.20
CA ILE A 310 -0.67 -0.17 -22.77
C ILE A 310 0.46 -0.92 -22.10
N SER A 311 0.96 -0.39 -20.98
CA SER A 311 1.76 -1.13 -20.03
C SER A 311 0.97 -1.36 -18.76
N PHE A 312 1.09 -2.53 -18.16
CA PHE A 312 0.46 -2.83 -16.87
C PHE A 312 1.29 -3.84 -16.09
N LEU A 313 1.03 -3.88 -14.78
CA LEU A 313 1.55 -4.91 -13.90
C LEU A 313 0.45 -5.94 -13.64
N TYR A 314 0.84 -7.20 -13.48
CA TYR A 314 -0.06 -8.29 -13.19
C TYR A 314 0.49 -9.17 -12.09
N ASN A 315 -0.34 -9.53 -11.12
CA ASN A 315 0.01 -10.47 -10.07
C ASN A 315 -1.17 -11.39 -9.75
N SER A 316 -0.89 -12.44 -8.98
CA SER A 316 -1.89 -13.33 -8.41
C SER A 316 -1.42 -13.84 -7.04
N PRO A 317 -2.26 -14.50 -6.24
CA PRO A 317 -1.80 -15.10 -4.99
C PRO A 317 -0.57 -16.00 -5.14
N THR A 318 -0.42 -16.65 -6.30
CA THR A 318 0.64 -17.61 -6.62
C THR A 318 1.65 -17.09 -7.64
N SER A 319 1.62 -15.80 -7.98
CA SER A 319 2.57 -15.22 -8.93
C SER A 319 2.96 -13.81 -8.50
N PRO A 320 4.25 -13.57 -8.19
CA PRO A 320 4.76 -12.23 -7.97
C PRO A 320 4.45 -11.31 -9.16
N THR A 321 4.49 -10.01 -8.91
CA THR A 321 4.18 -9.01 -9.93
C THR A 321 5.06 -9.16 -11.15
N ASN A 322 4.44 -9.21 -12.32
CA ASN A 322 5.09 -9.24 -13.62
C ASN A 322 4.62 -8.07 -14.48
N LEU A 323 5.52 -7.58 -15.33
CA LEU A 323 5.29 -6.48 -16.23
C LEU A 323 4.84 -6.99 -17.60
N TYR A 324 3.80 -6.36 -18.13
CA TYR A 324 3.22 -6.68 -19.43
C TYR A 324 3.08 -5.44 -20.30
N THR A 325 3.07 -5.67 -21.61
CA THR A 325 2.57 -4.72 -22.61
C THR A 325 1.44 -5.31 -23.43
N TYR A 326 0.55 -4.43 -23.90
CA TYR A 326 -0.56 -4.75 -24.77
C TYR A 326 -0.68 -3.71 -25.88
N THR A 327 -0.53 -4.13 -27.13
CA THR A 327 -0.67 -3.27 -28.31
C THR A 327 -2.12 -3.24 -28.74
N LEU A 328 -2.76 -2.07 -28.67
CA LEU A 328 -4.19 -1.90 -28.90
C LEU A 328 -4.63 -2.29 -30.31
N GLU A 329 -3.88 -1.88 -31.33
CA GLU A 329 -4.23 -2.11 -32.74
C GLU A 329 -4.28 -3.60 -33.10
N THR A 330 -3.34 -4.39 -32.56
CA THR A 330 -3.15 -5.80 -32.92
C THR A 330 -3.72 -6.78 -31.89
N GLY A 331 -4.05 -6.30 -30.69
CA GLY A 331 -4.38 -7.14 -29.54
C GLY A 331 -3.19 -7.96 -29.02
N ALA A 332 -1.95 -7.64 -29.43
CA ALA A 332 -0.78 -8.42 -29.04
C ALA A 332 -0.37 -8.09 -27.60
N MET A 333 -0.32 -9.13 -26.74
CA MET A 333 0.15 -9.03 -25.36
C MET A 333 1.53 -9.68 -25.21
N LYS A 334 2.44 -9.03 -24.48
CA LYS A 334 3.77 -9.57 -24.14
C LYS A 334 4.01 -9.50 -22.64
N LYS A 335 4.50 -10.60 -22.06
CA LYS A 335 5.07 -10.63 -20.70
C LYS A 335 6.54 -10.24 -20.81
N LEU A 336 6.96 -9.16 -20.13
CA LEU A 336 8.32 -8.61 -20.23
C LEU A 336 9.25 -9.03 -19.10
N THR A 337 8.71 -9.55 -18.00
CA THR A 337 9.49 -10.04 -16.86
C THR A 337 9.07 -11.46 -16.50
N GLU A 338 9.97 -12.20 -15.85
CA GLU A 338 9.65 -13.42 -15.12
C GLU A 338 10.23 -13.27 -13.72
N THR A 339 9.36 -12.97 -12.76
CA THR A 339 9.77 -12.55 -11.42
C THR A 339 9.70 -13.64 -10.36
N LEU A 340 8.99 -14.75 -10.61
CA LEU A 340 9.03 -15.90 -9.72
C LEU A 340 10.40 -16.57 -9.79
N ASN A 341 10.97 -16.93 -8.62
CA ASN A 341 12.19 -17.70 -8.59
C ASN A 341 12.00 -19.02 -9.37
N PRO A 342 12.84 -19.32 -10.38
CA PRO A 342 12.68 -20.52 -11.21
C PRO A 342 12.84 -21.84 -10.44
N GLU A 343 13.36 -21.81 -9.22
CA GLU A 343 13.42 -22.99 -8.34
C GLU A 343 12.07 -23.34 -7.71
N ILE A 344 11.12 -22.39 -7.67
CA ILE A 344 9.78 -22.54 -7.12
C ILE A 344 8.80 -22.95 -8.22
N SER A 345 8.08 -24.04 -7.97
CA SER A 345 6.94 -24.44 -8.78
C SER A 345 5.74 -23.61 -8.36
N GLN A 346 5.09 -22.92 -9.30
CA GLN A 346 3.85 -22.20 -9.01
C GLN A 346 2.73 -23.12 -8.47
N ALA A 347 2.73 -24.40 -8.86
CA ALA A 347 1.76 -25.37 -8.37
C ALA A 347 1.93 -25.73 -6.88
N ASP A 348 3.08 -25.40 -6.29
CA ASP A 348 3.40 -25.65 -4.88
C ASP A 348 3.01 -24.46 -3.98
N LEU A 349 2.53 -23.36 -4.58
CA LEU A 349 2.11 -22.15 -3.90
C LEU A 349 0.63 -22.21 -3.50
N ALA A 350 0.32 -21.63 -2.34
CA ALA A 350 -1.03 -21.61 -1.80
C ALA A 350 -1.89 -20.58 -2.53
N GLY A 351 -3.08 -21.00 -2.99
CA GLY A 351 -4.09 -20.06 -3.46
C GLY A 351 -4.65 -19.22 -2.31
N ALA A 352 -5.23 -18.07 -2.65
CA ALA A 352 -5.97 -17.23 -1.73
C ALA A 352 -7.48 -17.45 -1.93
N LYS A 353 -8.24 -17.59 -0.84
CA LYS A 353 -9.69 -17.61 -0.87
C LYS A 353 -10.25 -16.50 0.00
N VAL A 354 -11.05 -15.61 -0.59
CA VAL A 354 -11.86 -14.67 0.19
C VAL A 354 -12.97 -15.46 0.89
N ILE A 355 -13.00 -15.40 2.21
CA ILE A 355 -14.00 -16.00 3.07
C ILE A 355 -14.62 -14.93 3.96
N ARG A 356 -15.73 -15.26 4.61
CA ARG A 356 -16.40 -14.44 5.62
C ARG A 356 -16.78 -15.32 6.81
N TYR A 357 -16.70 -14.77 8.01
CA TYR A 357 -17.21 -15.39 9.23
C TYR A 357 -17.97 -14.34 10.06
N PRO A 358 -19.00 -14.76 10.82
CA PRO A 358 -19.72 -13.85 11.71
C PRO A 358 -18.83 -13.48 12.89
N SER A 359 -18.79 -12.19 13.23
CA SER A 359 -18.18 -11.70 14.46
C SER A 359 -19.13 -11.86 15.66
N PHE A 360 -18.71 -11.39 16.83
CA PHE A 360 -19.43 -11.50 18.10
C PHE A 360 -20.84 -10.86 18.08
N ASP A 361 -21.08 -9.93 17.17
CA ASP A 361 -22.35 -9.22 16.95
C ASP A 361 -23.07 -9.63 15.65
N GLY A 362 -22.57 -10.66 14.96
CA GLY A 362 -23.11 -11.15 13.69
C GLY A 362 -22.70 -10.34 12.47
N LEU A 363 -21.82 -9.34 12.60
CA LEU A 363 -21.21 -8.69 11.43
C LEU A 363 -20.31 -9.68 10.70
N GLU A 364 -20.51 -9.84 9.40
CA GLU A 364 -19.65 -10.70 8.56
C GLU A 364 -18.29 -10.02 8.32
N ILE A 365 -17.21 -10.64 8.76
CA ILE A 365 -15.85 -10.14 8.61
C ILE A 365 -15.20 -10.78 7.38
N PRO A 366 -14.89 -10.01 6.33
CA PRO A 366 -14.17 -10.52 5.18
C PRO A 366 -12.72 -10.83 5.55
N SER A 367 -12.16 -11.89 5.00
CA SER A 367 -10.78 -12.29 5.24
C SER A 367 -10.24 -13.13 4.10
N ILE A 368 -8.93 -13.21 3.98
CA ILE A 368 -8.26 -14.02 2.95
C ILE A 368 -7.60 -15.21 3.62
N TYR A 369 -8.07 -16.40 3.26
CA TYR A 369 -7.58 -17.65 3.79
C TYR A 369 -6.57 -18.30 2.84
N TYR A 370 -5.36 -18.49 3.33
CA TYR A 370 -4.31 -19.29 2.70
C TYR A 370 -4.23 -20.63 3.42
N LYS A 371 -4.54 -21.71 2.69
CA LYS A 371 -4.49 -23.06 3.24
C LYS A 371 -3.06 -23.50 3.53
N PRO A 372 -2.83 -24.22 4.64
CA PRO A 372 -1.54 -24.79 4.95
C PRO A 372 -1.23 -25.92 3.95
N ASN A 373 0.03 -26.00 3.53
CA ASN A 373 0.52 -27.17 2.83
C ASN A 373 0.94 -28.23 3.87
N VAL A 374 0.04 -29.16 4.18
CA VAL A 374 0.25 -30.30 5.09
C VAL A 374 -0.24 -31.60 4.45
N LYS A 375 0.25 -32.75 4.94
CA LYS A 375 -0.22 -34.04 4.40
C LYS A 375 -1.66 -34.27 4.79
N ALA A 376 -2.39 -35.01 3.96
CA ALA A 376 -3.75 -35.40 4.27
C ALA A 376 -3.82 -36.11 5.64
N GLY A 377 -4.67 -35.61 6.53
CA GLY A 377 -4.83 -36.12 7.90
C GLY A 377 -3.90 -35.50 8.95
N GLU A 378 -2.92 -34.67 8.56
CA GLU A 378 -2.15 -33.85 9.51
C GLU A 378 -2.93 -32.58 9.87
N LYS A 379 -2.82 -32.17 11.13
CA LYS A 379 -3.36 -30.91 11.62
C LYS A 379 -2.27 -29.85 11.63
N ALA A 380 -2.58 -28.67 11.11
CA ALA A 380 -1.67 -27.55 10.95
C ALA A 380 -1.84 -26.50 12.06
N PRO A 381 -0.76 -25.87 12.55
CA PRO A 381 -0.88 -24.59 13.25
C PRO A 381 -1.41 -23.49 12.32
N ALA A 382 -1.96 -22.43 12.89
CA ALA A 382 -2.50 -21.30 12.13
C ALA A 382 -2.12 -19.95 12.70
N LEU A 383 -2.20 -18.92 11.85
CA LEU A 383 -1.94 -17.54 12.20
C LEU A 383 -3.12 -16.67 11.75
N VAL A 384 -3.60 -15.84 12.67
CA VAL A 384 -4.41 -14.67 12.34
C VAL A 384 -3.45 -13.55 11.96
N TYR A 385 -3.51 -13.09 10.71
CA TYR A 385 -2.73 -11.95 10.23
C TYR A 385 -3.59 -10.69 10.23
N VAL A 386 -3.09 -9.61 10.82
CA VAL A 386 -3.75 -8.30 10.83
C VAL A 386 -2.92 -7.31 10.02
N HIS A 387 -3.55 -6.64 9.06
CA HIS A 387 -2.88 -5.69 8.19
C HIS A 387 -2.51 -4.38 8.92
N GLY A 388 -1.57 -3.62 8.36
CA GLY A 388 -1.29 -2.24 8.78
C GLY A 388 -2.47 -1.30 8.51
N GLY A 389 -2.55 -0.16 9.17
CA GLY A 389 -3.79 0.62 9.20
C GLY A 389 -3.71 1.87 10.07
N PRO A 390 -4.81 2.24 10.78
CA PRO A 390 -6.01 1.43 11.06
C PRO A 390 -6.94 1.16 9.88
N GLY A 391 -6.83 1.92 8.78
CA GLY A 391 -7.73 1.84 7.62
C GLY A 391 -7.25 1.00 6.43
N GLY A 392 -6.24 0.13 6.61
CA GLY A 392 -5.69 -0.69 5.52
C GLY A 392 -6.60 -1.83 5.09
N GLN A 393 -6.07 -2.73 4.26
CA GLN A 393 -6.76 -3.93 3.79
C GLN A 393 -5.74 -4.99 3.38
N SER A 394 -6.01 -6.26 3.70
CA SER A 394 -5.37 -7.41 3.08
C SER A 394 -6.07 -7.72 1.75
N THR A 395 -5.29 -7.95 0.69
CA THR A 395 -5.74 -8.26 -0.67
C THR A 395 -5.25 -9.63 -1.14
N THR A 396 -5.79 -10.14 -2.24
CA THR A 396 -5.36 -11.42 -2.85
C THR A 396 -4.05 -11.33 -3.64
N ASP A 397 -3.25 -10.29 -3.40
CA ASP A 397 -1.93 -10.14 -4.02
C ASP A 397 -0.96 -11.25 -3.58
N TYR A 398 0.12 -11.44 -4.36
CA TYR A 398 1.23 -12.28 -3.93
C TYR A 398 1.88 -11.72 -2.67
N ASN A 399 1.99 -12.53 -1.62
CA ASN A 399 2.73 -12.18 -0.41
C ASN A 399 3.77 -13.28 -0.09
N PRO A 400 5.08 -12.99 -0.18
CA PRO A 400 6.12 -14.00 0.01
C PRO A 400 6.13 -14.57 1.44
N LEU A 401 5.77 -13.79 2.45
CA LEU A 401 5.66 -14.27 3.84
C LEU A 401 4.51 -15.26 3.97
N PHE A 402 3.34 -14.97 3.41
CA PHE A 402 2.19 -15.89 3.46
C PHE A 402 2.50 -17.19 2.71
N GLN A 403 3.11 -17.09 1.53
CA GLN A 403 3.53 -18.27 0.78
C GLN A 403 4.57 -19.10 1.52
N TYR A 404 5.54 -18.44 2.17
CA TYR A 404 6.54 -19.13 2.98
C TYR A 404 5.94 -19.85 4.19
N LEU A 405 5.04 -19.19 4.93
CA LEU A 405 4.35 -19.78 6.09
C LEU A 405 3.45 -20.95 5.66
N ALA A 406 2.65 -20.77 4.61
CA ALA A 406 1.84 -21.84 4.02
C ALA A 406 2.70 -23.02 3.57
N ASN A 407 3.81 -22.72 2.88
CA ASN A 407 4.79 -23.72 2.47
C ASN A 407 5.52 -24.36 3.65
N HIS A 408 5.43 -23.87 4.89
CA HIS A 408 5.95 -24.55 6.10
C HIS A 408 4.86 -25.12 7.00
N GLY A 409 3.65 -25.28 6.45
CA GLY A 409 2.53 -25.94 7.10
C GLY A 409 1.76 -25.07 8.07
N TYR A 410 1.87 -23.73 7.99
CA TYR A 410 0.99 -22.82 8.72
C TYR A 410 -0.18 -22.38 7.84
N ALA A 411 -1.38 -22.35 8.40
CA ALA A 411 -2.46 -21.63 7.75
C ALA A 411 -2.33 -20.14 8.06
N VAL A 412 -2.71 -19.28 7.12
CA VAL A 412 -2.78 -17.83 7.36
C VAL A 412 -4.17 -17.34 7.03
N LEU A 413 -4.82 -16.70 7.99
CA LEU A 413 -6.06 -15.96 7.79
C LEU A 413 -5.78 -14.47 7.92
N ALA A 414 -5.68 -13.78 6.79
CA ALA A 414 -5.47 -12.35 6.74
C ALA A 414 -6.81 -11.63 6.92
N VAL A 415 -7.01 -11.06 8.10
CA VAL A 415 -8.29 -10.50 8.55
C VAL A 415 -8.43 -9.06 8.08
N ASN A 416 -9.57 -8.75 7.47
CA ASN A 416 -10.01 -7.38 7.23
C ASN A 416 -11.08 -7.05 8.27
N ASN A 417 -10.64 -6.81 9.51
CA ASN A 417 -11.50 -6.48 10.65
C ASN A 417 -12.30 -5.20 10.38
N ARG A 418 -13.39 -4.97 11.13
CA ARG A 418 -14.13 -3.71 11.02
C ARG A 418 -13.16 -2.53 11.19
N GLY A 419 -13.31 -1.51 10.36
CA GLY A 419 -12.32 -0.45 10.20
C GLY A 419 -11.45 -0.56 8.93
N SER A 420 -11.35 -1.74 8.30
CA SER A 420 -10.63 -1.90 7.02
C SER A 420 -11.30 -1.16 5.87
N SER A 421 -10.50 -0.74 4.89
CA SER A 421 -10.99 -0.17 3.62
C SER A 421 -11.49 -1.27 2.67
N GLY A 422 -12.23 -0.85 1.62
CA GLY A 422 -12.69 -1.72 0.54
C GLY A 422 -14.03 -2.42 0.80
N TYR A 423 -14.70 -2.15 1.92
CA TYR A 423 -16.00 -2.75 2.27
C TYR A 423 -17.09 -1.71 2.57
N GLY A 424 -16.90 -0.49 2.09
CA GLY A 424 -17.85 0.62 2.24
C GLY A 424 -17.62 1.45 3.50
N LYS A 425 -18.12 2.69 3.48
CA LYS A 425 -17.89 3.67 4.55
C LYS A 425 -18.46 3.26 5.90
N THR A 426 -19.54 2.48 5.91
CA THR A 426 -20.13 1.94 7.15
C THR A 426 -19.17 0.97 7.82
N PHE A 427 -18.53 0.08 7.04
CA PHE A 427 -17.54 -0.86 7.57
C PHE A 427 -16.25 -0.16 8.01
N PHE A 428 -15.80 0.83 7.23
CA PHE A 428 -14.56 1.58 7.48
C PHE A 428 -14.60 2.46 8.75
N SER A 429 -15.75 3.03 9.08
CA SER A 429 -15.95 3.87 10.27
C SER A 429 -16.37 3.06 11.52
N ALA A 430 -16.68 1.77 11.37
CA ALA A 430 -17.24 0.96 12.45
C ALA A 430 -16.35 0.83 13.70
N ALA A 431 -15.03 0.97 13.55
CA ALA A 431 -14.04 0.88 14.62
C ALA A 431 -13.63 2.24 15.23
N ASP A 432 -14.13 3.36 14.71
CA ASP A 432 -13.73 4.69 15.16
C ASP A 432 -14.03 4.84 16.67
N LEU A 433 -13.02 5.28 17.43
CA LEU A 433 -13.00 5.38 18.90
C LEU A 433 -13.28 4.07 19.64
N LYS A 434 -13.00 2.92 19.02
CA LYS A 434 -13.17 1.56 19.60
C LYS A 434 -12.06 0.59 19.18
N HIS A 435 -10.93 1.13 18.75
CA HIS A 435 -9.77 0.36 18.29
C HIS A 435 -9.10 -0.39 19.44
N GLY A 436 -8.77 -1.67 19.23
CA GLY A 436 -8.29 -2.58 20.27
C GLY A 436 -9.40 -3.17 21.14
N GLU A 437 -10.66 -2.88 20.82
CA GLU A 437 -11.83 -3.41 21.50
C GLU A 437 -12.62 -4.31 20.54
N ILE A 438 -13.46 -3.72 19.69
CA ILE A 438 -14.41 -4.48 18.85
C ILE A 438 -13.77 -5.09 17.61
N ASP A 439 -12.72 -4.46 17.09
CA ASP A 439 -11.92 -5.00 15.99
C ASP A 439 -10.95 -6.09 16.47
N LEU A 440 -10.54 -6.05 17.75
CA LEU A 440 -9.87 -7.17 18.40
C LEU A 440 -10.82 -8.38 18.52
N GLU A 441 -12.09 -8.16 18.87
CA GLU A 441 -13.07 -9.26 18.90
C GLU A 441 -13.28 -9.88 17.51
N ASP A 442 -13.23 -9.11 16.42
CA ASP A 442 -13.22 -9.68 15.06
C ASP A 442 -12.04 -10.63 14.85
N CYS A 443 -10.85 -10.27 15.32
CA CYS A 443 -9.66 -11.13 15.24
C CYS A 443 -9.80 -12.41 16.08
N ILE A 444 -10.50 -12.35 17.22
CA ILE A 444 -10.78 -13.53 18.05
C ILE A 444 -11.79 -14.46 17.37
N GLN A 445 -12.81 -13.92 16.70
CA GLN A 445 -13.73 -14.73 15.90
C GLN A 445 -13.03 -15.34 14.67
N ALA A 446 -12.00 -14.68 14.13
CA ALA A 446 -11.12 -15.26 13.11
C ALA A 446 -10.43 -16.55 13.60
N LYS A 447 -9.95 -16.55 14.86
CA LYS A 447 -9.42 -17.75 15.50
C LYS A 447 -10.51 -18.83 15.60
N THR A 448 -11.73 -18.49 16.02
CA THR A 448 -12.84 -19.45 16.08
C THR A 448 -13.12 -20.09 14.71
N PHE A 449 -13.17 -19.29 13.64
CA PHE A 449 -13.27 -19.80 12.28
C PHE A 449 -12.14 -20.78 11.94
N LEU A 450 -10.89 -20.48 12.31
CA LEU A 450 -9.76 -21.38 12.09
C LEU A 450 -9.89 -22.70 12.87
N GLN A 451 -10.39 -22.66 14.11
CA GLN A 451 -10.62 -23.86 14.93
C GLN A 451 -11.66 -24.81 14.32
N GLU A 452 -12.59 -24.29 13.52
CA GLU A 452 -13.62 -25.08 12.85
C GLU A 452 -13.12 -25.77 11.57
N GLN A 453 -11.93 -25.42 11.07
CA GLN A 453 -11.39 -26.02 9.85
C GLN A 453 -10.80 -27.41 10.13
N GLU A 454 -11.15 -28.38 9.29
CA GLU A 454 -10.72 -29.78 9.45
C GLU A 454 -9.20 -29.95 9.37
N GLU A 455 -8.48 -29.09 8.66
CA GLU A 455 -7.02 -29.13 8.55
C GLU A 455 -6.27 -28.43 9.70
N ILE A 456 -6.95 -27.73 10.63
CA ILE A 456 -6.30 -26.91 11.66
C ILE A 456 -6.29 -27.61 13.03
N ASP A 457 -5.16 -27.50 13.74
CA ASP A 457 -5.08 -27.78 15.17
C ASP A 457 -5.57 -26.55 15.94
N GLY A 458 -6.79 -26.63 16.48
CA GLY A 458 -7.45 -25.51 17.14
C GLY A 458 -6.74 -25.00 18.41
N GLU A 459 -5.77 -25.76 18.95
CA GLU A 459 -4.95 -25.34 20.08
C GLU A 459 -3.66 -24.65 19.66
N LYS A 460 -3.33 -24.59 18.37
CA LYS A 460 -2.06 -24.05 17.85
C LYS A 460 -2.26 -22.83 16.97
N ILE A 461 -2.87 -21.79 17.53
CA ILE A 461 -3.19 -20.54 16.82
C ILE A 461 -2.43 -19.36 17.45
N GLY A 462 -1.67 -18.66 16.61
CA GLY A 462 -0.98 -17.40 16.95
C GLY A 462 -1.56 -16.20 16.21
N ILE A 463 -1.03 -15.02 16.51
CA ILE A 463 -1.38 -13.76 15.85
C ILE A 463 -0.12 -13.05 15.35
N ILE A 464 -0.19 -12.45 14.17
CA ILE A 464 0.92 -11.74 13.50
C ILE A 464 0.40 -10.47 12.84
N GLY A 465 1.18 -9.40 12.85
CA GLY A 465 0.80 -8.16 12.19
C GLY A 465 1.90 -7.13 12.24
N GLY A 466 1.79 -6.11 11.39
CA GLY A 466 2.73 -4.99 11.37
C GLY A 466 2.06 -3.63 11.49
N SER A 467 2.75 -2.65 12.07
CA SER A 467 2.21 -1.30 12.30
C SER A 467 0.93 -1.36 13.15
N TYR A 468 -0.23 -0.91 12.65
CA TYR A 468 -1.52 -1.14 13.32
C TYR A 468 -1.80 -2.63 13.61
N GLY A 469 -1.41 -3.53 12.71
CA GLY A 469 -1.52 -4.98 12.95
C GLY A 469 -0.60 -5.45 14.08
N GLY A 470 0.56 -4.82 14.26
CA GLY A 470 1.45 -5.06 15.40
C GLY A 470 0.85 -4.55 16.71
N PHE A 471 0.19 -3.39 16.67
CA PHE A 471 -0.68 -2.95 17.77
C PHE A 471 -1.74 -4.01 18.11
N MET A 472 -2.41 -4.58 17.11
CA MET A 472 -3.44 -5.61 17.33
C MET A 472 -2.86 -6.89 17.95
N VAL A 473 -1.64 -7.30 17.56
CA VAL A 473 -0.88 -8.38 18.21
C VAL A 473 -0.68 -8.08 19.69
N LEU A 474 -0.14 -6.89 20.01
CA LEU A 474 0.12 -6.48 21.39
C LEU A 474 -1.17 -6.34 22.20
N ALA A 475 -2.23 -5.79 21.61
CA ALA A 475 -3.55 -5.65 22.23
C ALA A 475 -4.17 -7.01 22.54
N ALA A 476 -4.10 -7.96 21.60
CA ALA A 476 -4.57 -9.33 21.83
C ALA A 476 -3.84 -9.97 23.02
N LEU A 477 -2.51 -9.87 23.08
CA LEU A 477 -1.73 -10.46 24.16
C LEU A 477 -1.90 -9.75 25.51
N ALA A 478 -2.17 -8.44 25.52
CA ALA A 478 -2.32 -7.66 26.75
C ALA A 478 -3.75 -7.70 27.31
N PHE A 479 -4.78 -7.65 26.45
CA PHE A 479 -6.19 -7.50 26.82
C PHE A 479 -6.96 -8.81 26.80
N ARG A 480 -6.46 -9.80 26.05
CA ARG A 480 -7.05 -11.13 25.88
C ARG A 480 -5.95 -12.20 25.93
N PRO A 481 -5.13 -12.24 27.00
CA PRO A 481 -3.88 -13.00 27.03
C PRO A 481 -4.05 -14.50 26.77
N ASP A 482 -5.22 -15.07 27.03
CA ASP A 482 -5.47 -16.51 26.85
C ASP A 482 -5.93 -16.91 25.43
N GLU A 483 -6.18 -15.94 24.55
CA GLU A 483 -6.74 -16.23 23.23
C GLU A 483 -5.70 -16.79 22.24
N PHE A 484 -4.51 -16.21 22.17
CA PHE A 484 -3.47 -16.64 21.24
C PHE A 484 -2.31 -17.29 21.98
N LYS A 485 -1.66 -18.28 21.37
CA LYS A 485 -0.53 -18.98 22.01
C LYS A 485 0.81 -18.24 21.84
N VAL A 486 0.94 -17.42 20.80
CA VAL A 486 2.16 -16.69 20.42
C VAL A 486 1.80 -15.42 19.64
N GLY A 487 2.65 -14.38 19.75
CA GLY A 487 2.57 -13.17 18.93
C GLY A 487 3.82 -12.94 18.07
N VAL A 488 3.61 -12.34 16.90
CA VAL A 488 4.67 -11.79 16.04
C VAL A 488 4.35 -10.32 15.77
N ASP A 489 5.06 -9.43 16.44
CA ASP A 489 4.90 -7.98 16.32
C ASP A 489 5.97 -7.42 15.37
N ILE A 490 5.53 -6.73 14.33
CA ILE A 490 6.39 -6.09 13.35
C ILE A 490 6.16 -4.57 13.44
N PHE A 491 7.08 -3.84 14.09
CA PHE A 491 7.00 -2.39 14.32
C PHE A 491 5.61 -1.90 14.77
N GLY A 492 5.01 -2.58 15.76
CA GLY A 492 3.67 -2.30 16.26
C GLY A 492 3.59 -1.12 17.23
N VAL A 493 2.48 -0.40 17.18
CA VAL A 493 2.21 0.70 18.13
C VAL A 493 1.88 0.12 19.51
N SER A 494 2.72 0.40 20.51
CA SER A 494 2.49 -0.01 21.90
C SER A 494 1.95 1.10 22.79
N ASN A 495 2.25 2.37 22.47
CA ASN A 495 1.79 3.56 23.18
C ASN A 495 1.15 4.59 22.23
N TRP A 496 -0.17 4.53 22.09
CA TRP A 496 -0.90 5.47 21.24
C TRP A 496 -0.75 6.93 21.68
N GLU A 497 -0.57 7.20 22.98
CA GLU A 497 -0.38 8.58 23.46
C GLU A 497 0.90 9.18 22.88
N ARG A 498 2.02 8.43 22.92
CA ARG A 498 3.29 8.88 22.35
C ARG A 498 3.20 8.96 20.83
N THR A 499 2.77 7.89 20.16
CA THR A 499 2.67 7.84 18.70
C THR A 499 1.85 9.00 18.13
N LEU A 500 0.66 9.28 18.68
CA LEU A 500 -0.21 10.37 18.20
C LEU A 500 0.38 11.77 18.46
N LYS A 501 1.22 11.93 19.48
CA LYS A 501 1.96 13.17 19.78
C LYS A 501 3.23 13.31 18.94
N SER A 502 3.82 12.20 18.49
CA SER A 502 5.09 12.16 17.77
C SER A 502 4.98 11.86 16.28
N ILE A 503 3.78 11.88 15.69
CA ILE A 503 3.63 11.69 14.24
C ILE A 503 4.54 12.66 13.47
N PRO A 504 5.10 12.24 12.32
CA PRO A 504 5.96 13.09 11.51
C PRO A 504 5.30 14.43 11.19
N ALA A 505 6.09 15.50 11.10
CA ALA A 505 5.56 16.83 10.84
C ALA A 505 4.73 16.87 9.54
N TRP A 506 5.19 16.20 8.47
CA TRP A 506 4.51 16.17 7.18
C TRP A 506 3.16 15.40 7.16
N TRP A 507 2.70 14.90 8.31
CA TRP A 507 1.37 14.31 8.49
C TRP A 507 0.35 15.30 9.08
N GLU A 508 0.71 16.58 9.23
CA GLU A 508 -0.13 17.59 9.88
C GLU A 508 -1.54 17.70 9.27
N SER A 509 -1.65 17.64 7.94
CA SER A 509 -2.93 17.67 7.21
C SER A 509 -3.89 16.54 7.59
N PHE A 510 -3.39 15.45 8.17
CA PHE A 510 -4.16 14.26 8.55
C PHE A 510 -4.22 14.04 10.07
N ARG A 511 -3.53 14.87 10.87
CA ARG A 511 -3.42 14.73 12.33
C ARG A 511 -4.78 14.66 13.02
N ASP A 512 -5.65 15.63 12.75
CA ASP A 512 -6.96 15.70 13.39
C ASP A 512 -7.88 14.55 12.97
N ALA A 513 -7.72 14.04 11.75
CA ALA A 513 -8.44 12.86 11.29
C ALA A 513 -8.04 11.62 12.10
N LEU A 514 -6.74 11.44 12.36
CA LEU A 514 -6.26 10.38 13.25
C LEU A 514 -6.79 10.55 14.68
N TYR A 515 -6.85 11.77 15.21
CA TYR A 515 -7.37 12.01 16.56
C TYR A 515 -8.87 11.72 16.67
N LYS A 516 -9.66 12.01 15.63
CA LYS A 516 -11.08 11.63 15.61
C LYS A 516 -11.27 10.11 15.51
N LYS A 517 -10.36 9.40 14.83
CA LYS A 517 -10.42 7.95 14.67
C LYS A 517 -9.92 7.17 15.89
N MET A 518 -8.78 7.57 16.46
CA MET A 518 -8.11 6.87 17.56
C MET A 518 -8.35 7.49 18.94
N GLY A 519 -8.78 8.75 18.97
CA GLY A 519 -8.88 9.58 20.16
C GLY A 519 -7.82 10.69 20.20
N ASP A 520 -8.17 11.83 20.81
CA ASP A 520 -7.26 12.97 20.97
C ASP A 520 -6.29 12.76 22.16
N PRO A 521 -4.96 12.72 21.94
CA PRO A 521 -3.96 12.41 22.97
C PRO A 521 -3.76 13.51 24.02
N TYR A 522 -4.37 14.68 23.84
CA TYR A 522 -4.33 15.81 24.77
C TYR A 522 -5.59 15.93 25.62
N THR A 523 -6.74 15.46 25.12
CA THR A 523 -8.03 15.60 25.81
C THR A 523 -8.63 14.27 26.27
N GLN A 524 -8.24 13.15 25.65
CA GLN A 524 -8.76 11.80 25.93
C GLN A 524 -7.65 10.85 26.41
N THR A 525 -6.66 11.36 27.14
CA THR A 525 -5.47 10.60 27.55
C THR A 525 -5.80 9.31 28.31
N ASP A 526 -6.80 9.31 29.20
CA ASP A 526 -7.19 8.10 29.95
C ASP A 526 -7.72 6.99 29.02
N TYR A 527 -8.55 7.34 28.04
CA TYR A 527 -9.04 6.41 27.03
C TYR A 527 -7.88 5.87 26.19
N ILE A 528 -7.01 6.74 25.68
CA ILE A 528 -5.89 6.35 24.83
C ILE A 528 -4.90 5.44 25.56
N ARG A 529 -4.64 5.71 26.85
CA ARG A 529 -3.84 4.81 27.70
C ARG A 529 -4.52 3.47 27.93
N SER A 530 -5.85 3.46 28.08
CA SER A 530 -6.61 2.21 28.28
C SER A 530 -6.57 1.26 27.09
N ILE A 531 -6.42 1.80 25.87
CA ILE A 531 -6.26 1.01 24.64
C ILE A 531 -4.79 0.79 24.27
N SER A 532 -3.82 1.40 24.97
CA SER A 532 -2.39 1.28 24.65
C SER A 532 -1.76 0.06 25.33
N PRO A 533 -1.29 -0.96 24.59
CA PRO A 533 -0.80 -2.21 25.16
C PRO A 533 0.35 -2.06 26.16
N LEU A 534 1.20 -1.04 25.99
CA LEU A 534 2.35 -0.80 26.86
C LEU A 534 1.96 -0.65 28.34
N PHE A 535 0.84 0.01 28.65
CA PHE A 535 0.38 0.20 30.04
C PHE A 535 -0.26 -1.05 30.65
N HIS A 536 -0.34 -2.12 29.87
CA HIS A 536 -0.89 -3.42 30.25
C HIS A 536 0.09 -4.56 29.95
N ALA A 537 1.36 -4.23 29.66
CA ALA A 537 2.39 -5.21 29.31
C ALA A 537 2.70 -6.20 30.46
N ASP A 538 2.31 -5.89 31.69
CA ASP A 538 2.35 -6.80 32.84
C ASP A 538 1.42 -8.01 32.70
N LYS A 539 0.39 -7.90 31.85
CA LYS A 539 -0.58 -8.97 31.59
C LYS A 539 -0.16 -9.89 30.44
N ILE A 540 0.78 -9.46 29.59
CA ILE A 540 1.28 -10.27 28.48
C ILE A 540 1.99 -11.47 29.09
N ASN A 541 1.49 -12.68 28.81
CA ASN A 541 2.01 -13.94 29.36
C ASN A 541 2.36 -14.98 28.30
N LYS A 542 2.35 -14.58 27.02
CA LYS A 542 2.62 -15.44 25.87
C LYS A 542 3.94 -15.04 25.18
N PRO A 543 4.64 -16.00 24.57
CA PRO A 543 5.84 -15.72 23.79
C PRO A 543 5.58 -14.69 22.69
N LEU A 544 6.53 -13.76 22.51
CA LEU A 544 6.46 -12.70 21.51
C LEU A 544 7.80 -12.56 20.77
N ILE A 545 7.78 -12.46 19.45
CA ILE A 545 8.93 -11.96 18.68
C ILE A 545 8.60 -10.57 18.14
N VAL A 546 9.56 -9.65 18.26
CA VAL A 546 9.43 -8.25 17.83
C VAL A 546 10.48 -7.95 16.76
N LEU A 547 10.06 -7.39 15.62
CA LEU A 547 10.93 -6.89 14.55
C LEU A 547 10.77 -5.37 14.42
N GLN A 548 11.86 -4.60 14.38
CA GLN A 548 11.79 -3.13 14.33
C GLN A 548 12.87 -2.54 13.41
N GLY A 549 12.54 -1.52 12.62
CA GLY A 549 13.51 -0.66 11.92
C GLY A 549 13.95 0.49 12.82
N ALA A 550 15.25 0.75 12.92
CA ALA A 550 15.78 1.80 13.81
C ALA A 550 15.45 3.23 13.33
N ASN A 551 15.22 3.41 12.03
CA ASN A 551 14.96 4.71 11.41
C ASN A 551 13.46 4.99 11.20
N ASP A 552 12.58 4.20 11.80
CA ASP A 552 11.13 4.30 11.62
C ASP A 552 10.61 5.65 12.15
N PRO A 553 10.09 6.54 11.26
CA PRO A 553 9.60 7.84 11.68
C PRO A 553 8.13 7.79 12.17
N ARG A 554 7.42 6.68 11.95
CA ARG A 554 6.00 6.52 12.26
C ARG A 554 5.79 5.85 13.60
N VAL A 555 6.41 4.68 13.79
CA VAL A 555 6.39 3.90 15.04
C VAL A 555 7.81 3.81 15.55
N LEU A 556 8.13 4.72 16.46
CA LEU A 556 9.48 4.90 16.98
C LEU A 556 10.00 3.61 17.62
N GLN A 557 11.30 3.32 17.48
CA GLN A 557 11.93 2.13 18.07
C GLN A 557 11.62 1.94 19.56
N VAL A 558 11.50 3.04 20.30
CA VAL A 558 11.18 3.03 21.74
C VAL A 558 9.87 2.29 22.06
N GLU A 559 8.91 2.25 21.13
CA GLU A 559 7.66 1.50 21.31
C GLU A 559 7.91 0.00 21.46
N SER A 560 8.82 -0.56 20.66
CA SER A 560 9.26 -1.94 20.76
C SER A 560 10.21 -2.17 21.94
N ASP A 561 11.17 -1.25 22.17
CA ASP A 561 12.15 -1.37 23.26
C ASP A 561 11.45 -1.56 24.62
N GLU A 562 10.43 -0.76 24.92
CA GLU A 562 9.74 -0.78 26.21
C GLU A 562 8.85 -2.03 26.38
N ILE A 563 8.22 -2.52 25.32
CA ILE A 563 7.48 -3.79 25.34
C ILE A 563 8.42 -4.95 25.64
N VAL A 564 9.54 -5.05 24.91
CA VAL A 564 10.53 -6.12 25.11
C VAL A 564 11.07 -6.11 26.53
N GLN A 565 11.41 -4.92 27.07
CA GLN A 565 11.87 -4.77 28.45
C GLN A 565 10.81 -5.23 29.46
N ALA A 566 9.53 -4.93 29.22
CA ALA A 566 8.45 -5.37 30.09
C ALA A 566 8.31 -6.91 30.11
N LEU A 567 8.36 -7.56 28.96
CA LEU A 567 8.30 -9.03 28.86
C LEU A 567 9.51 -9.70 29.52
N GLN A 568 10.72 -9.18 29.29
CA GLN A 568 11.94 -9.67 29.93
C GLN A 568 11.86 -9.59 31.45
N LYS A 569 11.37 -8.46 31.99
CA LYS A 569 11.17 -8.27 33.43
C LYS A 569 10.18 -9.29 34.03
N ASN A 570 9.18 -9.70 33.24
CA ASN A 570 8.17 -10.68 33.65
C ASN A 570 8.57 -12.14 33.34
N ASN A 571 9.78 -12.38 32.84
CA ASN A 571 10.26 -13.70 32.41
C ASN A 571 9.37 -14.36 31.34
N VAL A 572 8.75 -13.55 30.48
CA VAL A 572 8.01 -14.03 29.32
C VAL A 572 9.00 -14.20 28.16
N PRO A 573 9.00 -15.33 27.44
CA PRO A 573 9.91 -15.52 26.32
C PRO A 573 9.72 -14.43 25.26
N VAL A 574 10.80 -13.71 24.95
CA VAL A 574 10.76 -12.65 23.95
C VAL A 574 12.03 -12.63 23.11
N GLU A 575 11.87 -12.53 21.80
CA GLU A 575 12.96 -12.28 20.84
C GLU A 575 12.80 -10.89 20.24
N TYR A 576 13.93 -10.20 20.04
CA TYR A 576 13.92 -8.83 19.52
C TYR A 576 15.01 -8.63 18.47
N ILE A 577 14.61 -8.22 17.28
CA ILE A 577 15.53 -7.94 16.16
C ILE A 577 15.31 -6.50 15.71
N VAL A 578 16.37 -5.69 15.82
CA VAL A 578 16.41 -4.32 15.32
C VAL A 578 17.29 -4.26 14.08
N PHE A 579 16.77 -3.65 13.02
CA PHE A 579 17.48 -3.40 11.77
C PHE A 579 17.95 -1.93 11.73
N PRO A 580 19.27 -1.66 11.85
CA PRO A 580 19.80 -0.30 11.96
C PRO A 580 19.66 0.52 10.67
N ASP A 581 19.43 -0.14 9.55
CA ASP A 581 19.39 0.40 8.19
C ASP A 581 18.01 0.29 7.54
N GLU A 582 16.96 0.15 8.36
CA GLU A 582 15.55 0.09 7.92
C GLU A 582 14.67 1.05 8.73
N GLY A 583 13.51 1.37 8.17
CA GLY A 583 12.50 2.22 8.80
C GLY A 583 11.16 1.50 9.01
N HIS A 584 10.05 2.11 8.59
CA HIS A 584 8.69 1.55 8.73
C HIS A 584 8.37 0.46 7.69
N GLY A 585 9.25 -0.55 7.61
CA GLY A 585 9.25 -1.60 6.59
C GLY A 585 10.68 -2.05 6.28
N PHE A 586 10.83 -3.22 5.66
CA PHE A 586 12.14 -3.81 5.35
C PHE A 586 12.35 -3.86 3.83
N MET A 587 13.18 -2.97 3.28
CA MET A 587 13.46 -2.90 1.85
C MET A 587 14.51 -3.94 1.44
N LYS A 588 15.52 -4.18 2.28
CA LYS A 588 16.62 -5.10 1.96
C LYS A 588 16.16 -6.55 2.11
N LYS A 589 16.42 -7.36 1.09
CA LYS A 589 16.11 -8.81 1.11
C LYS A 589 16.83 -9.53 2.23
N GLU A 590 18.07 -9.17 2.51
CA GLU A 590 18.84 -9.76 3.62
C GLU A 590 18.12 -9.57 4.97
N ASN A 591 17.64 -8.36 5.24
CA ASN A 591 16.89 -8.04 6.46
C ASN A 591 15.56 -8.81 6.53
N ARG A 592 14.83 -8.89 5.40
CA ARG A 592 13.60 -9.70 5.29
C ARG A 592 13.86 -11.20 5.55
N ILE A 593 14.93 -11.76 4.96
CA ILE A 593 15.31 -13.16 5.16
C ILE A 593 15.67 -13.40 6.63
N LYS A 594 16.50 -12.55 7.23
CA LYS A 594 16.87 -12.66 8.64
C LYS A 594 15.66 -12.58 9.58
N GLY A 595 14.82 -11.56 9.42
CA GLY A 595 13.67 -11.32 10.28
C GLY A 595 12.60 -12.41 10.16
N TYR A 596 12.16 -12.72 8.93
CA TYR A 596 11.10 -13.70 8.73
C TYR A 596 11.56 -15.15 8.91
N GLY A 597 12.87 -15.42 8.79
CA GLY A 597 13.46 -16.71 9.15
C GLY A 597 13.37 -16.95 10.65
N ALA A 598 13.79 -15.95 11.45
CA ALA A 598 13.64 -15.98 12.91
C ALA A 598 12.17 -16.13 13.34
N VAL A 599 11.24 -15.45 12.64
CA VAL A 599 9.80 -15.64 12.88
C VAL A 599 9.39 -17.09 12.71
N LEU A 600 9.78 -17.79 11.64
CA LEU A 600 9.42 -19.19 11.46
C LEU A 600 10.03 -20.09 12.55
N GLU A 601 11.29 -19.87 12.91
CA GLU A 601 11.97 -20.62 13.99
C GLU A 601 11.27 -20.43 15.34
N PHE A 602 10.90 -19.18 15.65
CA PHE A 602 10.14 -18.82 16.84
C PHE A 602 8.78 -19.50 16.86
N LEU A 603 8.02 -19.40 15.77
CA LEU A 603 6.71 -20.05 15.64
C LEU A 603 6.83 -21.57 15.76
N ASN A 604 7.85 -22.20 15.17
CA ASN A 604 8.07 -23.64 15.30
C ASN A 604 8.36 -24.04 16.76
N THR A 605 8.99 -23.17 17.55
CA THR A 605 9.28 -23.45 18.96
C THR A 605 8.04 -23.35 19.85
N TYR A 606 7.14 -22.40 19.58
CA TYR A 606 6.01 -22.08 20.46
C TYR A 606 4.64 -22.56 19.97
N LEU A 607 4.52 -22.99 18.69
CA LEU A 607 3.28 -23.52 18.12
C LEU A 607 3.37 -24.96 17.62
N LYS A 608 4.56 -25.54 17.35
CA LYS A 608 4.63 -26.90 16.79
C LYS A 608 4.83 -28.01 17.80
#